data_AF-A0ABD7QPM0-F1
#
_entry.id   AF-A0ABD7QPM0-F1
#
_cell.length_a   1.000
_cell.length_b   1.000
_cell.length_c   1.000
_cell.angle_alpha   90.00
_cell.angle_beta   90.00
_cell.angle_gamma   90.00
#
_symmetry.space_group_name_H-M   'P 1'
#
loop_
_entity.id
_entity.type
_entity.pdbx_description
1 polymer ?
#
loop_
_entity_poly.entity_id
_entity_poly.type
_entity_poly.pdbx_seq_one_letter_code
_entity_poly.pdbx_strand_id
1 'polypeptide(L)'
;MAILCDYQGGLSAKIGDLGRELVVKNTIWTEYATARDGDYILIGASTDAAPPDEADEIRQIVQFADTFERLADDFALITGV
;
A
#
# COMPACT_ATOMS: atom_id res chain seq x y z
N MET A 1 4.26 -13.27 5.04
CA MET A 1 4.29 -12.64 6.38
C MET A 1 3.04 -11.78 6.51
N ALA A 2 2.43 -11.71 7.69
CA ALA A 2 1.30 -10.82 7.94
C ALA A 2 1.76 -9.61 8.76
N ILE A 3 1.23 -8.43 8.44
CA ILE A 3 1.51 -7.17 9.15
C ILE A 3 0.19 -6.61 9.70
N LEU A 4 0.25 -5.96 10.87
CA LEU A 4 -0.89 -5.22 11.39
C LEU A 4 -1.02 -3.91 10.61
N CYS A 5 -2.24 -3.63 10.16
CA CYS A 5 -2.52 -2.43 9.39
C CYS A 5 -4.00 -2.08 9.38
N ASP A 6 -4.26 -0.80 9.13
CA ASP A 6 -5.52 -0.32 8.58
C ASP A 6 -5.34 -0.08 7.08
N TYR A 7 -6.43 -0.11 6.31
CA TYR A 7 -6.36 0.16 4.87
C TYR A 7 -7.60 0.87 4.34
N GLN A 8 -7.42 1.63 3.27
CA GLN A 8 -8.47 2.32 2.55
C GLN A 8 -8.31 2.10 1.04
N GLY A 9 -9.42 1.73 0.40
CA GLY A 9 -9.54 1.75 -1.06
C GLY A 9 -9.67 3.17 -1.59
N GLY A 10 -8.84 3.53 -2.55
CA GLY A 10 -8.83 4.81 -3.24
C GLY A 10 -9.19 4.66 -4.71
N LEU A 11 -10.17 5.45 -5.15
CA LEU A 11 -10.53 5.58 -6.56
C LEU A 11 -10.08 6.96 -7.07
N SER A 12 -9.16 7.00 -8.02
CA SER A 12 -8.83 8.22 -8.75
C SER A 12 -9.31 8.08 -10.18
N ALA A 13 -10.23 8.95 -10.60
CA ALA A 13 -10.66 9.03 -11.98
C ALA A 13 -10.14 10.34 -12.57
N LYS A 14 -9.36 10.26 -13.66
CA LYS A 14 -8.92 11.43 -14.42
C LYS A 14 -9.59 11.41 -15.78
N ILE A 15 -10.26 12.50 -16.14
CA ILE A 15 -10.85 12.66 -17.47
C ILE A 15 -9.78 13.33 -18.34
N GLY A 16 -9.35 12.66 -19.40
CA GLY A 16 -8.52 13.21 -20.45
C GLY A 16 -9.28 13.32 -21.77
N ASP A 17 -8.66 13.93 -22.78
CA ASP A 17 -9.31 14.23 -24.07
C ASP A 17 -9.67 12.95 -24.87
N LEU A 18 -9.02 11.81 -24.60
CA LEU A 18 -9.30 10.51 -25.24
C LEU A 18 -10.18 9.56 -24.41
N GLY A 19 -10.54 9.91 -23.16
CA GLY A 19 -11.32 9.03 -22.29
C GLY A 19 -11.10 9.25 -20.79
N ARG A 20 -11.75 8.42 -19.97
CA ARG A 20 -11.61 8.42 -18.51
C ARG A 20 -10.61 7.34 -18.08
N GLU A 21 -9.50 7.75 -17.51
CA GLU A 21 -8.55 6.87 -16.83
C GLU A 21 -9.03 6.63 -15.41
N LEU A 22 -9.09 5.37 -14.99
CA LEU A 22 -9.49 4.97 -13.65
C LEU A 22 -8.31 4.26 -12.99
N VAL A 23 -7.74 4.89 -11.97
CA VAL A 23 -6.68 4.30 -11.15
C VAL A 23 -7.30 3.89 -9.84
N VAL A 24 -7.24 2.59 -9.55
CA VAL A 24 -7.58 2.04 -8.25
C VAL A 24 -6.27 1.87 -7.49
N LYS A 25 -6.20 2.41 -6.27
CA LYS A 25 -5.05 2.29 -5.40
C LYS A 25 -5.50 1.99 -3.98
N ASN A 26 -4.74 1.17 -3.28
CA ASN A 26 -4.93 0.96 -1.85
C ASN A 26 -3.90 1.78 -1.09
N THR A 27 -4.33 2.41 0.01
CA THR A 27 -3.43 3.00 1.00
C THR A 27 -3.50 2.15 2.26
N ILE A 28 -2.36 1.67 2.71
CA ILE A 28 -2.21 0.80 3.88
C ILE A 28 -1.40 1.56 4.93
N TRP A 29 -1.97 1.75 6.12
CA TRP A 29 -1.29 2.36 7.26
C TRP A 29 -0.77 1.28 8.19
N THR A 30 0.53 1.33 8.50
CA THR A 30 1.21 0.28 9.26
C THR A 30 2.49 0.82 9.91
N GLU A 31 2.96 0.16 10.96
CA GLU A 31 4.27 0.39 11.57
C GLU A 31 5.38 -0.47 10.91
N TYR A 32 5.07 -1.15 9.79
CA TYR A 32 6.02 -2.01 9.09
C TYR A 32 7.08 -1.21 8.31
N ALA A 33 8.23 -1.01 8.95
CA ALA A 33 9.30 -0.13 8.47
C ALA A 33 10.20 -0.70 7.34
N THR A 34 10.09 -1.99 7.01
CA THR A 34 11.03 -2.64 6.06
C THR A 34 10.48 -2.82 4.65
N ALA A 35 9.31 -2.26 4.34
CA ALA A 35 8.76 -2.25 2.99
C ALA A 35 9.66 -1.44 2.03
N ARG A 36 9.67 -1.84 0.76
CA ARG A 36 10.44 -1.22 -0.32
C ARG A 36 9.61 -1.10 -1.59
N ASP A 37 10.00 -0.18 -2.47
CA ASP A 37 9.46 -0.12 -3.83
C ASP A 37 9.69 -1.46 -4.55
N GLY A 38 8.65 -1.97 -5.21
CA GLY A 38 8.66 -3.27 -5.87
C GLY A 38 8.31 -4.47 -4.98
N ASP A 39 8.13 -4.27 -3.67
CA ASP A 39 7.49 -5.26 -2.81
C ASP A 39 6.00 -5.38 -3.18
N TYR A 40 5.41 -6.55 -2.92
CA TYR A 40 3.99 -6.82 -3.18
C TYR A 40 3.23 -7.00 -1.88
N ILE A 41 2.00 -6.50 -1.85
CA ILE A 41 1.09 -6.60 -0.70
C ILE A 41 -0.25 -7.19 -1.12
N LEU A 42 -0.73 -8.15 -0.32
CA LEU A 42 -2.04 -8.76 -0.47
C LEU A 42 -2.91 -8.37 0.72
N ILE A 43 -4.14 -7.91 0.45
CA ILE A 43 -5.17 -7.76 1.48
C ILE A 43 -5.84 -9.12 1.66
N GLY A 44 -5.50 -9.81 2.75
CA GLY A 44 -6.04 -11.13 3.07
C GLY A 44 -4.98 -12.06 3.67
N ALA A 45 -5.35 -13.32 3.89
CA ALA A 45 -4.41 -14.35 4.30
C ALA A 45 -3.86 -15.08 3.06
N SER A 46 -2.55 -15.27 3.01
CA SER A 46 -1.90 -16.19 2.07
C SER A 46 -0.88 -17.06 2.80
N THR A 47 -0.80 -18.32 2.37
CA THR A 47 0.20 -19.29 2.80
C THR A 47 1.31 -19.49 1.76
N ASP A 48 1.25 -18.75 0.65
CA ASP A 48 2.16 -18.92 -0.47
C ASP A 48 3.55 -18.37 -0.11
N ALA A 49 4.57 -19.01 -0.67
CA ALA A 49 5.96 -18.60 -0.48
C ALA A 49 6.33 -17.34 -1.28
N ALA A 50 5.57 -17.04 -2.32
CA ALA A 50 5.72 -15.87 -3.19
C ALA A 50 4.38 -15.11 -3.23
N PRO A 51 4.41 -13.79 -3.51
CA PRO A 51 3.19 -13.02 -3.72
C PRO A 51 2.37 -13.64 -4.87
N PRO A 52 1.06 -13.86 -4.68
CA PRO A 52 0.19 -14.36 -5.73
C PRO A 52 -0.16 -13.23 -6.72
N ASP A 53 -0.74 -13.58 -7.87
CA ASP A 53 -1.03 -12.64 -8.97
C ASP A 53 -2.02 -11.53 -8.55
N GLU A 54 -2.86 -11.78 -7.55
CA GLU A 54 -3.78 -10.79 -6.97
C GLU A 54 -3.13 -9.81 -5.98
N ALA A 55 -1.85 -9.97 -5.64
CA ALA A 55 -1.13 -9.02 -4.82
C ALA A 55 -0.80 -7.76 -5.63
N ASP A 56 -0.92 -6.61 -4.99
CA ASP A 56 -0.62 -5.33 -5.61
C ASP A 56 0.83 -4.91 -5.29
N GLU A 57 1.52 -4.33 -6.27
CA GLU A 57 2.87 -3.77 -6.06
C GLU A 57 2.80 -2.46 -5.27
N ILE A 58 3.70 -2.30 -4.30
CA ILE A 58 3.92 -1.04 -3.59
C ILE A 58 4.66 -0.08 -4.53
N ARG A 59 4.02 1.06 -4.82
CA ARG A 59 4.50 2.08 -5.75
C ARG A 59 4.97 3.36 -5.05
N GLN A 60 4.58 3.55 -3.80
CA GLN A 60 4.99 4.68 -3.00
C GLN A 60 4.95 4.33 -1.52
N ILE A 61 5.97 4.79 -0.79
CA ILE A 61 6.08 4.67 0.66
C ILE A 61 6.21 6.07 1.25
N VAL A 62 5.34 6.41 2.20
CA VAL A 62 5.41 7.66 2.97
C VAL A 62 5.67 7.32 4.42
N GLN A 63 6.78 7.82 4.96
CA GLN A 63 7.09 7.71 6.38
C GLN A 63 6.53 8.92 7.13
N PHE A 64 5.69 8.65 8.11
CA PHE A 64 5.21 9.59 9.10
C PHE A 64 6.00 9.34 10.39
N ALA A 65 6.74 10.35 10.86
CA ALA A 65 7.51 10.22 12.08
C ALA A 65 6.58 10.12 13.29
N ASP A 66 6.83 9.18 14.20
CA ASP A 66 6.17 9.17 15.51
C ASP A 66 6.89 10.15 16.44
N THR A 67 6.49 11.42 16.31
CA THR A 67 7.19 12.54 16.97
C THR A 67 6.78 12.70 18.44
N PHE A 68 5.61 12.16 18.82
CA PHE A 68 5.04 12.33 20.15
C PHE A 68 5.38 11.16 21.07
N GLU A 69 5.16 9.93 20.62
CA GLU A 69 5.26 8.71 21.45
C GLU A 69 6.62 8.01 21.27
N ARG A 70 7.27 8.20 20.10
CA ARG A 70 8.58 7.65 19.73
C ARG A 70 8.70 6.13 19.92
N LEU A 71 7.61 5.40 19.71
CA LEU A 71 7.54 3.95 19.82
C LEU A 71 7.92 3.28 18.50
N ALA A 72 7.21 3.62 17.43
CA ALA A 72 7.44 3.10 16.08
C ALA A 72 6.98 4.16 15.07
N ASP A 73 7.72 4.31 13.97
CA ASP A 73 7.28 5.21 12.90
C ASP A 73 6.06 4.64 12.18
N ASP A 74 5.16 5.54 11.79
CA ASP A 74 3.98 5.22 10.99
C ASP A 74 4.33 5.28 9.50
N PHE A 75 3.79 4.36 8.71
CA PHE A 75 4.00 4.33 7.26
C PHE A 75 2.67 4.27 6.54
N ALA A 76 2.57 4.99 5.41
CA ALA A 76 1.57 4.70 4.38
C ALA A 76 2.24 4.02 3.19
N LEU A 77 1.82 2.79 2.92
CA LEU A 77 2.18 2.03 1.72
C LEU A 77 1.06 2.22 0.70
N ILE A 78 1.40 2.70 -0.49
CA ILE A 78 0.43 3.01 -1.54
C ILE A 78 0.69 2.10 -2.72
N THR A 79 -0.35 1.37 -3.13
CA THR A 79 -0.30 0.52 -4.32
C THR A 79 -0.66 1.31 -5.57
N GLY A 80 -0.33 0.77 -6.73
CA GLY A 80 -0.74 1.35 -8.00
C GLY A 80 -0.88 0.30 -9.09
N VAL A 81 -1.94 0.45 -9.90
CA VAL A 81 -2.19 -0.27 -11.15
C VAL A 81 -2.02 0.70 -12.32
#